data_AF-A0A5C5ZYF3-F1
#
_entry.id   AF-A0A5C5ZYF3-F1
#
_cell.length_a   1.000
_cell.length_b   1.000
_cell.length_c   1.000
_cell.angle_alpha   90.00
_cell.angle_beta   90.00
_cell.angle_gamma   90.00
#
_symmetry.space_group_name_H-M   'P 1'
#
loop_
_entity.id
_entity.type
_entity.pdbx_description
1 polymer ?
#
loop_
_entity_poly.entity_id
_entity_poly.type
_entity_poly.pdbx_seq_one_letter_code
_entity_poly.pdbx_strand_id
1 'polypeptide(L)'
;MQNGFLFPSDDGLRHITDRLRSANEQELDELRGALRIGLQWQAAVTLPGAEHPVSQAYCSALPVAYGHQRAEQWTDFVKLILDAAYEATFLAAVCNLSRTGVNVVYLTLPGGGVFGNDDDWILSAIERAFSKTKSDGLDVRIVSYGRSRAVVTDLIQRINEA
;
A
#
# COMPACT_ATOMS: atom_id res chain seq x y z
N MET A 1 -6.52 9.87 17.82
CA MET A 1 -6.51 10.54 16.50
C MET A 1 -6.59 12.04 16.73
N GLN A 2 -5.83 12.84 15.98
CA GLN A 2 -5.93 14.30 15.97
C GLN A 2 -5.76 14.79 14.53
N ASN A 3 -6.73 15.57 14.02
CA ASN A 3 -6.74 16.08 12.64
C ASN A 3 -6.54 15.01 11.56
N GLY A 4 -7.08 13.80 11.78
CA GLY A 4 -6.93 12.68 10.83
C GLY A 4 -5.64 11.87 10.98
N PHE A 5 -4.73 12.24 11.89
CA PHE A 5 -3.50 11.50 12.17
C PHE A 5 -3.61 10.64 13.43
N LEU A 6 -2.97 9.48 13.40
CA LEU A 6 -2.84 8.60 14.56
C LEU A 6 -1.67 9.06 15.44
N PHE A 7 -1.96 9.27 16.73
CA PHE A 7 -0.97 9.53 17.77
C PHE A 7 -1.22 8.51 18.89
N PRO A 8 -0.55 7.35 18.87
CA PRO A 8 -0.75 6.31 19.86
C PRO A 8 0.01 6.63 21.16
N SER A 9 -0.42 6.02 22.26
CA SER A 9 0.43 5.86 23.43
C SER A 9 1.39 4.68 23.21
N ASP A 10 2.48 4.65 23.97
CA ASP A 10 3.42 3.52 23.94
C ASP A 10 2.71 2.20 24.29
N ASP A 11 1.84 2.23 25.29
CA ASP A 11 1.07 1.06 25.73
C ASP A 11 0.12 0.57 24.63
N GLY A 12 -0.54 1.49 23.93
CA GLY A 12 -1.43 1.16 22.83
C GLY A 12 -0.68 0.53 21.66
N LEU A 13 0.49 1.07 21.30
CA LEU A 13 1.31 0.52 20.22
C LEU A 13 1.87 -0.86 20.58
N ARG A 14 2.35 -1.04 21.81
CA ARG A 14 2.77 -2.37 22.32
C ARG A 14 1.64 -3.37 22.30
N HIS A 15 0.44 -2.99 22.74
CA HIS A 15 -0.72 -3.88 22.72
C HIS A 15 -1.09 -4.34 21.30
N ILE A 16 -1.02 -3.44 20.31
CA ILE A 16 -1.22 -3.79 18.90
C ILE A 16 -0.14 -4.78 18.46
N THR A 17 1.14 -4.48 18.72
CA THR A 17 2.25 -5.38 18.40
C THR A 17 2.07 -6.77 19.00
N ASP A 18 1.73 -6.88 20.27
CA ASP A 18 1.53 -8.16 20.96
C ASP A 18 0.35 -8.94 20.35
N ARG A 19 -0.75 -8.25 20.01
CA ARG A 19 -1.89 -8.87 19.33
C ARG A 19 -1.52 -9.38 17.94
N LEU A 20 -0.74 -8.63 17.17
CA LEU A 20 -0.33 -9.03 15.82
C LEU A 20 0.68 -10.19 15.84
N ARG A 21 1.59 -10.22 16.81
CA ARG A 21 2.58 -11.30 16.96
C ARG A 21 1.98 -12.60 17.49
N SER A 22 0.88 -12.52 18.24
CA SER A 22 0.15 -13.70 18.73
C SER A 22 -0.89 -14.22 17.75
N ALA A 23 -1.23 -13.45 16.72
CA ALA A 23 -2.18 -13.85 15.69
C ALA A 23 -1.58 -14.91 14.76
N ASN A 24 -2.39 -15.90 14.40
CA ASN A 24 -2.07 -16.79 13.28
C ASN A 24 -2.37 -16.12 11.92
N GLU A 25 -1.98 -16.75 10.82
CA GLU A 25 -2.14 -16.15 9.49
C GLU A 25 -3.62 -15.90 9.10
N GLN A 26 -4.56 -16.75 9.53
CA GLN A 26 -5.98 -16.52 9.27
C GLN A 26 -6.46 -15.26 10.00
N GLU A 27 -6.10 -15.11 11.27
CA GLU A 27 -6.46 -13.91 12.05
C GLU A 27 -5.80 -12.65 11.47
N LEU A 28 -4.55 -12.73 11.01
CA LEU A 28 -3.88 -11.63 10.33
C LEU A 28 -4.60 -11.27 9.03
N ASP A 29 -5.05 -12.26 8.26
CA ASP A 29 -5.79 -12.03 7.03
C ASP A 29 -7.16 -11.39 7.29
N GLU A 30 -7.87 -11.82 8.33
CA GLU A 30 -9.11 -11.19 8.80
C GLU A 30 -8.87 -9.71 9.19
N LEU A 31 -7.78 -9.41 9.88
CA LEU A 31 -7.40 -8.04 10.25
C LEU A 31 -7.06 -7.18 9.03
N ARG A 32 -6.30 -7.71 8.07
CA ARG A 32 -6.04 -7.01 6.79
C ARG A 32 -7.36 -6.77 6.04
N GLY A 33 -8.23 -7.77 6.03
CA GLY A 33 -9.55 -7.72 5.39
C GLY A 33 -10.53 -6.74 6.04
N ALA A 34 -10.26 -6.25 7.25
CA ALA A 34 -11.05 -5.19 7.89
C ALA A 34 -10.74 -3.79 7.33
N LEU A 35 -9.58 -3.58 6.71
CA LEU A 35 -9.20 -2.30 6.12
C LEU A 35 -10.03 -2.00 4.86
N ARG A 36 -10.31 -0.72 4.64
CA ARG A 36 -11.02 -0.21 3.45
C ARG A 36 -10.24 0.96 2.85
N ILE A 37 -10.18 1.00 1.53
CA ILE A 37 -9.62 2.11 0.76
C ILE A 37 -10.75 2.84 0.03
N GLY A 38 -10.54 4.12 -0.27
CA GLY A 38 -11.46 4.88 -1.12
C GLY A 38 -11.24 4.52 -2.59
N LEU A 39 -12.30 4.28 -3.36
CA LEU A 39 -12.21 4.00 -4.79
C LEU A 39 -13.06 4.99 -5.57
N GLN A 40 -12.44 5.67 -6.52
CA GLN A 40 -13.15 6.46 -7.53
C GLN A 40 -12.92 5.82 -8.90
N TRP A 41 -13.99 5.34 -9.51
CA TRP A 41 -13.93 4.63 -10.78
C TRP A 41 -14.17 5.55 -11.96
N GLN A 42 -13.45 5.33 -13.05
CA GLN A 42 -13.72 5.93 -14.36
C GLN A 42 -13.86 7.47 -14.34
N ALA A 43 -13.04 8.15 -13.56
CA ALA A 43 -13.01 9.61 -13.48
C ALA A 43 -12.50 10.21 -14.79
N ALA A 44 -13.16 11.25 -15.29
CA ALA A 44 -12.71 11.99 -16.45
C ALA A 44 -11.43 12.80 -16.13
N VAL A 45 -10.50 12.85 -17.09
CA VAL A 45 -9.28 13.65 -16.99
C VAL A 45 -9.52 15.02 -17.65
N THR A 46 -9.17 16.11 -16.96
CA THR A 46 -9.40 17.48 -17.45
C THR A 46 -8.19 18.07 -18.18
N LEU A 47 -7.15 17.28 -18.40
CA LEU A 47 -5.96 17.69 -19.15
C LEU A 47 -6.27 17.71 -20.66
N PRO A 48 -5.80 18.74 -21.41
CA PRO A 48 -6.00 18.79 -22.86
C PRO A 48 -5.48 17.54 -23.57
N GLY A 49 -6.31 16.92 -24.41
CA GLY A 49 -5.97 15.71 -25.16
C GLY A 49 -6.06 14.40 -24.36
N ALA A 50 -6.41 14.44 -23.07
CA ALA A 50 -6.66 13.23 -22.28
C ALA A 50 -8.14 12.82 -22.39
N GLU A 51 -8.44 11.88 -23.29
CA GLU A 51 -9.80 11.38 -23.52
C GLU A 51 -10.12 10.12 -22.70
N HIS A 52 -9.12 9.48 -22.10
CA HIS A 52 -9.31 8.25 -21.33
C HIS A 52 -9.73 8.54 -19.88
N PRO A 53 -10.65 7.74 -19.32
CA PRO A 53 -10.96 7.81 -17.90
C PRO A 53 -9.84 7.16 -17.06
N VAL A 54 -9.75 7.54 -15.79
CA VAL A 54 -8.83 6.95 -14.81
C VAL A 54 -9.58 6.49 -13.56
N SER A 55 -9.14 5.39 -12.97
CA SER A 55 -9.64 4.92 -11.68
C SER A 55 -8.58 5.16 -10.60
N GLN A 56 -9.00 5.65 -9.44
CA GLN A 56 -8.10 6.08 -8.37
C GLN A 56 -8.38 5.31 -7.08
N ALA A 57 -7.32 4.77 -6.48
CA ALA A 57 -7.31 4.18 -5.15
C ALA A 57 -6.73 5.17 -4.15
N TYR A 58 -7.57 5.63 -3.22
CA TYR A 58 -7.20 6.53 -2.14
C TYR A 58 -6.87 5.72 -0.89
N CYS A 59 -5.57 5.60 -0.62
CA CYS A 59 -5.04 4.89 0.54
C CYS A 59 -4.45 5.86 1.56
N SER A 60 -4.39 5.42 2.82
CA SER A 60 -3.66 6.12 3.88
C SER A 60 -2.59 5.21 4.46
N ALA A 61 -1.54 5.81 5.00
CA ALA A 61 -0.46 5.11 5.71
C ALA A 61 -0.30 5.71 7.12
N LEU A 62 0.36 4.99 8.02
CA LEU A 62 0.56 5.46 9.39
C LEU A 62 1.58 6.60 9.44
N PRO A 63 1.35 7.67 10.23
CA PRO A 63 2.23 8.84 10.28
C PRO A 63 3.41 8.63 11.26
N VAL A 64 4.28 7.64 10.98
CA VAL A 64 5.38 7.22 11.87
C VAL A 64 6.26 8.40 12.30
N ALA A 65 6.67 9.25 11.36
CA ALA A 65 7.53 10.42 11.64
C ALA A 65 6.87 11.51 12.50
N TYR A 66 5.54 11.46 12.68
CA TYR A 66 4.82 12.42 13.52
C TYR A 66 4.64 11.91 14.95
N GLY A 67 4.89 10.60 15.18
CA GLY A 67 4.89 10.01 16.51
C GLY A 67 6.14 10.36 17.31
N HIS A 68 6.05 10.21 18.65
CA HIS A 68 7.21 10.33 19.53
C HIS A 68 7.94 9.00 19.72
N GLN A 69 7.28 7.88 19.40
CA GLN A 69 7.87 6.55 19.47
C GLN A 69 8.91 6.34 18.38
N ARG A 70 9.89 5.48 18.67
CA ARG A 70 10.85 5.05 17.65
C ARG A 70 10.17 4.26 16.55
N ALA A 71 10.64 4.40 15.31
CA ALA A 71 10.07 3.76 14.14
C ALA A 71 9.92 2.23 14.29
N GLU A 72 10.85 1.55 14.96
CA GLU A 72 10.80 0.09 15.13
C GLU A 72 9.60 -0.39 15.96
N GLN A 73 9.05 0.49 16.82
CA GLN A 73 7.84 0.17 17.57
C GLN A 73 6.58 0.13 16.69
N TRP A 74 6.63 0.77 15.51
CA TRP A 74 5.50 0.84 14.58
C TRP A 74 5.46 -0.34 13.60
N THR A 75 6.55 -1.09 13.46
CA THR A 75 6.80 -2.01 12.34
C THR A 75 5.64 -2.96 12.08
N ASP A 76 5.15 -3.67 13.11
CA ASP A 76 4.09 -4.68 12.94
C ASP A 76 2.77 -4.03 12.48
N PHE A 77 2.44 -2.86 13.02
CA PHE A 77 1.22 -2.16 12.66
C PHE A 77 1.31 -1.53 11.25
N VAL A 78 2.46 -0.93 10.92
CA VAL A 78 2.71 -0.37 9.59
C VAL A 78 2.62 -1.44 8.51
N LYS A 79 3.27 -2.60 8.73
CA LYS A 79 3.22 -3.71 7.78
C LYS A 79 1.79 -4.20 7.55
N LEU A 80 0.99 -4.37 8.60
CA LEU A 80 -0.42 -4.76 8.45
C LEU A 80 -1.21 -3.77 7.59
N ILE A 81 -1.04 -2.47 7.84
CA ILE A 81 -1.76 -1.41 7.09
C ILE A 81 -1.31 -1.35 5.64
N LEU A 82 0.00 -1.42 5.37
CA LEU A 82 0.55 -1.40 4.02
C LEU A 82 0.16 -2.67 3.24
N ASP A 83 0.26 -3.84 3.85
CA ASP A 83 -0.14 -5.12 3.24
C ASP A 83 -1.60 -5.06 2.79
N ALA A 84 -2.50 -4.58 3.66
CA ALA A 84 -3.91 -4.48 3.36
C ALA A 84 -4.20 -3.41 2.29
N ALA A 85 -3.53 -2.25 2.34
CA ALA A 85 -3.74 -1.17 1.38
C ALA A 85 -3.27 -1.54 -0.04
N TYR A 86 -2.09 -2.16 -0.16
CA TYR A 86 -1.61 -2.65 -1.45
C TYR A 86 -2.46 -3.82 -1.95
N GLU A 87 -2.76 -4.81 -1.11
CA GLU A 87 -3.61 -5.93 -1.53
C GLU A 87 -4.98 -5.45 -2.03
N ALA A 88 -5.64 -4.52 -1.32
CA ALA A 88 -6.89 -3.93 -1.77
C ALA A 88 -6.74 -3.16 -3.09
N THR A 89 -5.63 -2.47 -3.30
CA THR A 89 -5.34 -1.74 -4.55
C THR A 89 -5.17 -2.69 -5.73
N PHE A 90 -4.43 -3.77 -5.55
CA PHE A 90 -4.24 -4.78 -6.59
C PHE A 90 -5.54 -5.53 -6.91
N LEU A 91 -6.31 -5.92 -5.90
CA LEU A 91 -7.63 -6.54 -6.11
C LEU A 91 -8.61 -5.59 -6.80
N ALA A 92 -8.56 -4.29 -6.49
CA ALA A 92 -9.32 -3.27 -7.21
C ALA A 92 -8.88 -3.19 -8.69
N ALA A 93 -7.59 -3.30 -8.98
CA ALA A 93 -7.10 -3.36 -10.36
C ALA A 93 -7.56 -4.62 -11.12
N VAL A 94 -7.59 -5.78 -10.46
CA VAL A 94 -8.17 -7.01 -11.06
C VAL A 94 -9.66 -6.81 -11.39
N CYS A 95 -10.41 -6.18 -10.48
CA CYS A 95 -11.81 -5.80 -10.74
C CYS A 95 -11.94 -4.79 -11.89
N ASN A 96 -10.99 -3.86 -12.03
CA ASN A 96 -10.96 -2.91 -13.13
C ASN A 96 -10.71 -3.61 -14.46
N LEU A 97 -9.74 -4.52 -14.49
CA LEU A 97 -9.39 -5.33 -15.65
C LEU A 97 -10.61 -6.14 -16.12
N SER A 98 -11.28 -6.85 -15.21
CA SER A 98 -12.45 -7.66 -15.57
C SER A 98 -13.60 -6.84 -16.17
N ARG A 99 -13.72 -5.56 -15.77
CA ARG A 99 -14.81 -4.66 -16.20
C ARG A 99 -14.49 -3.85 -17.45
N THR A 100 -13.22 -3.54 -17.69
CA THR A 100 -12.81 -2.54 -18.70
C THR A 100 -11.77 -3.05 -19.71
N GLY A 101 -11.12 -4.18 -19.41
CA GLY A 101 -9.96 -4.66 -20.16
C GLY A 101 -8.64 -3.93 -19.84
N VAL A 102 -8.65 -2.90 -18.98
CA VAL A 102 -7.46 -2.13 -18.62
C VAL A 102 -6.73 -2.80 -17.45
N ASN A 103 -5.52 -3.30 -17.72
CA ASN A 103 -4.66 -4.01 -16.76
C ASN A 103 -3.49 -3.19 -16.20
N VAL A 104 -3.33 -1.92 -16.61
CA VAL A 104 -2.21 -1.08 -16.17
C VAL A 104 -2.50 -0.45 -14.81
N VAL A 105 -1.57 -0.60 -13.87
CA VAL A 105 -1.66 -0.08 -12.50
C VAL A 105 -0.46 0.80 -12.21
N TYR A 106 -0.71 2.05 -11.85
CA TYR A 106 0.33 2.97 -11.39
C TYR A 106 0.35 3.03 -9.87
N LEU A 107 1.46 2.63 -9.27
CA LEU A 107 1.65 2.65 -7.82
C LEU A 107 2.52 3.83 -7.42
N THR A 108 2.14 4.49 -6.33
CA THR A 108 3.04 5.36 -5.57
C THR A 108 3.53 4.60 -4.34
N LEU A 109 4.29 5.27 -3.47
CA LEU A 109 4.79 4.69 -2.21
C LEU A 109 4.12 5.39 -1.00
N PRO A 110 2.82 5.16 -0.71
CA PRO A 110 2.15 5.77 0.42
C PRO A 110 2.94 5.55 1.72
N GLY A 111 3.11 6.61 2.51
CA GLY A 111 3.86 6.57 3.75
C GLY A 111 5.36 6.87 3.61
N GLY A 112 5.98 6.66 2.44
CA GLY A 112 7.43 6.81 2.23
C GLY A 112 7.94 8.26 2.14
N GLY A 113 7.04 9.24 2.21
CA GLY A 113 7.37 10.66 2.27
C GLY A 113 7.39 11.19 3.71
N VAL A 114 6.63 12.26 3.96
CA VAL A 114 6.57 12.94 5.27
C VAL A 114 6.09 12.06 6.43
N PHE A 115 5.44 10.93 6.15
CA PHE A 115 5.02 9.97 7.18
C PHE A 115 6.14 9.03 7.64
N GLY A 116 7.28 8.99 6.93
CA GLY A 116 8.48 8.27 7.36
C GLY A 116 8.32 6.77 7.54
N ASN A 117 7.50 6.12 6.69
CA ASN A 117 7.46 4.66 6.65
C ASN A 117 8.73 4.17 5.95
N ASP A 118 9.38 3.17 6.53
CA ASP A 118 10.59 2.59 5.96
C ASP A 118 10.33 1.98 4.58
N ASP A 119 11.28 2.14 3.66
CA ASP A 119 11.15 1.63 2.29
C ASP A 119 10.94 0.11 2.29
N ASP A 120 11.63 -0.64 3.15
CA ASP A 120 11.52 -2.10 3.18
C ASP A 120 10.12 -2.55 3.57
N TRP A 121 9.42 -1.81 4.44
CA TRP A 121 8.04 -2.11 4.81
C TRP A 121 7.08 -1.91 3.63
N ILE A 122 7.29 -0.83 2.86
CA ILE A 122 6.48 -0.51 1.68
C ILE A 122 6.74 -1.52 0.57
N LEU A 123 8.00 -1.79 0.25
CA LEU A 123 8.38 -2.68 -0.84
C LEU A 123 7.97 -4.13 -0.56
N SER A 124 8.08 -4.59 0.69
CA SER A 124 7.59 -5.92 1.09
C SER A 124 6.08 -6.06 0.89
N ALA A 125 5.30 -5.02 1.21
CA ALA A 125 3.86 -5.03 1.03
C ALA A 125 3.45 -5.04 -0.46
N ILE A 126 4.18 -4.30 -1.31
CA ILE A 126 4.02 -4.36 -2.77
C ILE A 126 4.32 -5.77 -3.28
N GLU A 127 5.45 -6.35 -2.89
CA GLU A 127 5.87 -7.69 -3.32
C GLU A 127 4.85 -8.77 -2.93
N ARG A 128 4.32 -8.68 -1.70
CA ARG A 128 3.26 -9.57 -1.21
C ARG A 128 1.98 -9.43 -2.04
N ALA A 129 1.50 -8.21 -2.28
CA ALA A 129 0.29 -7.96 -3.05
C ALA A 129 0.43 -8.37 -4.53
N PHE A 130 1.60 -8.11 -5.13
CA PHE A 130 1.93 -8.55 -6.48
C PHE A 130 1.92 -10.06 -6.58
N SER A 131 2.58 -10.76 -5.65
CA SER A 131 2.65 -12.23 -5.65
C SER A 131 1.25 -12.86 -5.59
N LYS A 132 0.33 -12.29 -4.80
CA LYS A 132 -1.07 -12.75 -4.71
C LYS A 132 -1.87 -12.56 -6.00
N THR A 133 -1.45 -11.66 -6.88
CA THR A 133 -2.17 -11.29 -8.12
C THR A 133 -1.34 -11.53 -9.39
N LYS A 134 -0.23 -12.28 -9.28
CA LYS A 134 0.71 -12.53 -10.37
C LYS A 134 0.04 -13.18 -11.59
N SER A 135 -0.95 -14.04 -11.36
CA SER A 135 -1.70 -14.73 -12.42
C SER A 135 -2.77 -13.88 -13.09
N ASP A 136 -3.07 -12.68 -12.59
CA ASP A 136 -4.14 -11.83 -13.11
C ASP A 136 -3.71 -10.95 -14.29
N GLY A 137 -2.41 -10.94 -14.64
CA GLY A 137 -1.90 -10.26 -15.83
C GLY A 137 -1.87 -8.73 -15.74
N LEU A 138 -1.70 -8.19 -14.53
CA LEU A 138 -1.55 -6.74 -14.30
C LEU A 138 -0.20 -6.22 -14.81
N ASP A 139 -0.19 -5.08 -15.51
CA ASP A 139 1.01 -4.30 -15.86
C ASP A 139 1.24 -3.24 -14.77
N VAL A 140 2.11 -3.56 -13.82
CA VAL A 140 2.34 -2.75 -12.62
C VAL A 140 3.53 -1.82 -12.83
N ARG A 141 3.31 -0.51 -12.63
CA ARG A 141 4.29 0.55 -12.84
C ARG A 141 4.46 1.37 -11.56
N ILE A 142 5.65 1.38 -10.99
CA ILE A 142 5.94 2.17 -9.78
C ILE A 142 6.41 3.56 -10.19
N VAL A 143 5.70 4.59 -9.73
CA VAL A 143 5.94 6.00 -10.05
C VAL A 143 6.76 6.65 -8.94
N SER A 144 7.87 7.28 -9.32
CA SER A 144 8.73 8.06 -8.42
C SER A 144 8.74 9.54 -8.81
N TYR A 145 8.79 10.43 -7.82
CA TYR A 145 8.90 11.86 -8.06
C TYR A 145 10.35 12.26 -8.40
N GLY A 146 10.53 12.97 -9.51
CA GLY A 146 11.81 13.55 -9.94
C GLY A 146 12.81 12.57 -10.55
N ARG A 147 13.15 11.47 -9.86
CA ARG A 147 14.10 10.45 -10.36
C ARG A 147 13.70 9.04 -9.93
N SER A 148 14.22 8.04 -10.64
CA SER A 148 14.12 6.65 -10.21
C SER A 148 14.83 6.44 -8.87
N ARG A 149 14.28 5.57 -8.02
CA ARG A 149 14.85 5.17 -6.73
C ARG A 149 15.49 3.79 -6.86
N ALA A 150 16.74 3.65 -6.41
CA ALA A 150 17.47 2.38 -6.49
C ALA A 150 16.69 1.22 -5.87
N VAL A 151 16.14 1.41 -4.67
CA VAL A 151 15.33 0.40 -3.96
C VAL A 151 14.11 -0.10 -4.75
N VAL A 152 13.53 0.76 -5.60
CA VAL A 152 12.41 0.37 -6.48
C VAL A 152 12.93 -0.45 -7.67
N THR A 153 14.06 -0.05 -8.25
CA THR A 153 14.72 -0.83 -9.31
C THR A 153 15.08 -2.23 -8.82
N ASP A 154 15.64 -2.33 -7.61
CA ASP A 154 16.02 -3.60 -7.00
C ASP A 154 14.79 -4.50 -6.77
N LEU A 155 13.67 -3.94 -6.29
CA LEU A 155 12.40 -4.67 -6.18
C LEU A 155 11.93 -5.20 -7.54
N ILE A 156 11.92 -4.36 -8.58
CA ILE A 156 11.47 -4.75 -9.93
C ILE A 156 12.33 -5.89 -10.47
N GLN A 157 13.64 -5.84 -10.26
CA GLN A 157 14.54 -6.90 -10.67
C GLN A 157 14.22 -8.22 -9.95
N ARG A 158 14.09 -8.19 -8.61
CA ARG A 158 13.76 -9.38 -7.81
C ARG A 158 12.43 -10.03 -8.23
N ILE A 159 11.41 -9.21 -8.47
CA ILE A 159 10.07 -9.72 -8.87
C ILE A 159 10.09 -10.35 -10.25
N ASN A 160 10.84 -9.78 -11.20
CA ASN A 160 10.91 -10.30 -12.57
C ASN A 160 11.76 -11.58 -12.70
N GLU A 161 12.65 -11.84 -11.73
CA GLU A 161 13.47 -13.05 -11.66
C GLU A 161 12.76 -14.22 -10.95
N ALA A 162 11.66 -13.96 -10.24
CA ALA A 162 10.84 -14.94 -9.49
C ALA A 162 9.66 -15.48 -10.31
#